data_AF-A0A966QI64-F1
#
_entry.id   AF-A0A966QI64-F1
#
_cell.length_a   1.000
_cell.length_b   1.000
_cell.length_c   1.000
_cell.angle_alpha   90.00
_cell.angle_beta   90.00
_cell.angle_gamma   90.00
#
_symmetry.space_group_name_H-M   'P 1'
#
loop_
_entity.id
_entity.type
_entity.pdbx_description
1 polymer ?
#
loop_
_entity_poly.entity_id
_entity_poly.type
_entity_poly.pdbx_seq_one_letter_code
_entity_poly.pdbx_strand_id
1 'polypeptide(L)'
;VTVSRTLFRSGESEYAINGVECRLLDVQELLSDAGVGRQQHVIIGQGRIDEVLSNSPEDRRAIIEEAAGVLKHRKRKEKAERRLEGTEANLLRAQDLLREVRRNLKPLERQADAARRHGALISEMRALQTYLAGREIASFQSRLTNLASDKLAGEETERSLRAKLSSLDTTVMAAEAQLSARGDSGVNDELVRIEQLRGRAKGLLAVLAERRRSVERDRGQLMDSGVVATLEAESSKLREDLAKVNEQLAAVARVNPDSVIGGEASNTLEEARAATQKVNELTAQVRGLNEDIDRLRIAVDTDVRNETDLSLRLVQADAARSATESASDAALALFSTAQS
;
A
#
# COMPACT_ATOMS: atom_id res chain seq x y z
N VAL A 1 -71.43 -5.72 -37.42
CA VAL A 1 -70.15 -6.28 -36.92
C VAL A 1 -69.94 -7.60 -37.62
N THR A 2 -68.77 -7.82 -38.21
CA THR A 2 -68.44 -9.06 -38.94
C THR A 2 -67.47 -9.87 -38.10
N VAL A 3 -67.82 -11.12 -37.81
CA VAL A 3 -66.93 -12.08 -37.12
C VAL A 3 -66.57 -13.16 -38.11
N SER A 4 -65.27 -13.40 -38.32
CA SER A 4 -64.76 -14.42 -39.22
C SER A 4 -63.85 -15.38 -38.48
N ARG A 5 -63.95 -16.67 -38.81
CA ARG A 5 -63.04 -17.73 -38.36
C ARG A 5 -62.38 -18.37 -39.56
N THR A 6 -61.06 -18.39 -39.60
CA THR A 6 -60.26 -19.09 -40.61
C THR A 6 -59.69 -20.36 -39.97
N LEU A 7 -60.03 -21.51 -40.54
CA LEU A 7 -59.55 -22.82 -40.08
C LEU A 7 -58.44 -23.29 -41.01
N PHE A 8 -57.25 -23.51 -40.47
CA PHE A 8 -56.13 -24.03 -41.23
C PHE A 8 -56.17 -25.56 -41.28
N ARG A 9 -55.54 -26.13 -42.32
CA ARG A 9 -55.39 -27.59 -42.45
C ARG A 9 -54.53 -28.20 -41.33
N SER A 10 -53.75 -27.37 -40.62
CA SER A 10 -53.02 -27.74 -39.39
C SER A 10 -53.95 -27.97 -38.19
N GLY A 11 -55.23 -27.59 -38.27
CA GLY A 11 -56.18 -27.60 -37.15
C GLY A 11 -56.19 -26.30 -36.34
N GLU A 12 -55.31 -25.35 -36.66
CA GLU A 12 -55.29 -24.03 -36.04
C GLU A 12 -56.49 -23.19 -36.49
N SER A 13 -56.99 -22.34 -35.59
CA SER A 13 -58.11 -21.45 -35.85
C SER A 13 -57.72 -20.02 -35.52
N GLU A 14 -57.80 -19.14 -36.52
CA GLU A 14 -57.67 -17.70 -36.34
C GLU A 14 -59.06 -17.05 -36.29
N TYR A 15 -59.18 -16.02 -35.47
CA TYR A 15 -60.44 -15.29 -35.27
C TYR A 15 -60.21 -13.81 -35.56
N ALA A 16 -61.14 -13.19 -36.28
CA ALA A 16 -61.09 -11.76 -36.54
C ALA A 16 -62.45 -11.08 -36.33
N ILE A 17 -62.42 -9.87 -35.77
CA ILE A 17 -63.57 -8.97 -35.63
C ILE A 17 -63.34 -7.79 -36.56
N ASN A 18 -64.23 -7.60 -37.54
CA ASN A 18 -64.11 -6.57 -38.58
C ASN A 18 -62.76 -6.58 -39.32
N GLY A 19 -62.16 -7.77 -39.51
CA GLY A 19 -60.88 -7.93 -40.20
C GLY A 19 -59.63 -7.73 -39.34
N VAL A 20 -59.78 -7.43 -38.03
CA VAL A 20 -58.66 -7.35 -37.08
C VAL A 20 -58.56 -8.67 -36.33
N GLU A 21 -57.37 -9.27 -36.33
CA GLU A 21 -57.07 -10.50 -35.59
C GLU A 21 -57.30 -10.30 -34.09
N CYS A 22 -57.97 -11.25 -33.45
CA CYS A 22 -58.38 -11.18 -32.06
C CYS A 22 -58.33 -12.56 -31.41
N ARG A 23 -58.35 -12.59 -30.07
CA ARG A 23 -58.33 -13.86 -29.35
C ARG A 23 -59.74 -14.47 -29.36
N LEU A 24 -59.81 -15.80 -29.30
CA LEU A 24 -61.07 -16.51 -29.11
C LEU A 24 -61.87 -15.98 -27.92
N LEU A 25 -61.18 -15.58 -26.85
CA LEU A 25 -61.81 -15.00 -25.66
C LEU A 25 -62.58 -13.72 -25.97
N ASP A 26 -62.01 -12.84 -26.81
CA ASP A 26 -62.60 -11.55 -27.14
C ASP A 26 -63.87 -11.74 -28.00
N VAL A 27 -63.85 -12.70 -28.93
CA VAL A 27 -65.03 -13.09 -29.71
C VAL A 27 -66.11 -13.70 -28.82
N GLN A 28 -65.73 -14.58 -27.88
CA GLN A 28 -66.67 -15.19 -26.93
C GLN A 28 -67.32 -14.16 -26.00
N GLU A 29 -66.56 -13.18 -25.53
CA GLU A 29 -67.08 -12.11 -24.67
C GLU A 29 -68.06 -11.21 -25.44
N LEU A 30 -67.69 -10.81 -26.68
CA LEU A 30 -68.58 -10.03 -27.55
C LEU A 30 -69.90 -10.75 -27.84
N LEU A 31 -69.82 -12.04 -28.18
CA LEU A 31 -70.98 -12.89 -28.46
C LEU A 31 -71.85 -13.14 -27.21
N SER A 32 -71.22 -13.27 -26.03
CA SER A 32 -71.93 -13.39 -24.76
C SER A 32 -72.67 -12.09 -24.39
N ASP A 33 -72.12 -10.92 -24.72
CA ASP A 33 -72.77 -9.63 -24.50
C ASP A 33 -73.91 -9.38 -25.51
N ALA A 34 -73.80 -9.92 -26.73
CA ALA A 34 -74.83 -9.87 -27.77
C ALA A 34 -75.95 -10.91 -27.60
N GLY A 35 -75.83 -11.83 -26.62
CA GLY A 35 -76.83 -12.87 -26.37
C GLY A 35 -76.79 -14.05 -27.34
N VAL A 36 -75.65 -14.28 -28.02
CA VAL A 36 -75.43 -15.41 -28.94
C VAL A 36 -74.12 -16.14 -28.60
N GLY A 37 -74.05 -16.78 -27.44
CA GLY A 37 -72.86 -17.51 -26.95
C GLY A 37 -72.94 -19.04 -27.07
N ARG A 38 -71.79 -19.72 -26.97
CA ARG A 38 -71.66 -21.20 -26.98
C ARG A 38 -72.51 -21.92 -25.91
N GLN A 39 -72.92 -21.20 -24.87
CA GLN A 39 -73.69 -21.72 -23.75
C GLN A 39 -75.19 -21.36 -23.82
N GLN A 40 -75.60 -20.47 -24.73
CA GLN A 40 -76.98 -20.03 -24.87
C GLN A 40 -77.79 -20.96 -25.79
N HIS A 41 -79.00 -21.31 -25.35
CA HIS A 41 -79.90 -22.33 -25.93
C HIS A 41 -80.51 -21.99 -27.30
N VAL A 42 -79.87 -21.12 -28.09
CA VAL A 42 -80.38 -20.66 -29.39
C VAL A 42 -80.26 -21.75 -30.46
N ILE A 43 -79.33 -22.70 -30.28
CA ILE A 43 -79.14 -23.85 -31.17
C ILE A 43 -79.26 -25.13 -30.35
N ILE A 44 -80.29 -25.92 -30.64
CA ILE A 44 -80.57 -27.19 -29.95
C ILE A 44 -80.07 -28.35 -30.83
N GLY A 45 -78.97 -28.97 -30.42
CA GLY A 45 -78.48 -30.21 -31.01
C GLY A 45 -79.29 -31.44 -30.54
N GLN A 46 -79.23 -32.53 -31.31
CA GLN A 46 -79.87 -33.79 -30.95
C GLN A 46 -79.30 -34.34 -29.63
N GLY A 47 -80.17 -34.75 -28.70
CA GLY A 47 -79.80 -35.28 -27.38
C GLY A 47 -79.59 -34.22 -26.28
N ARG A 48 -79.63 -32.92 -26.60
CA ARG A 48 -79.40 -31.83 -25.63
C ARG A 48 -80.51 -31.72 -24.58
N ILE A 49 -81.74 -32.14 -24.91
CA ILE A 49 -82.89 -32.09 -23.99
C ILE A 49 -82.74 -33.16 -22.90
N ASP A 50 -82.31 -34.37 -23.26
CA ASP A 50 -82.10 -35.46 -22.30
C ASP A 50 -80.94 -35.14 -21.34
N GLU A 51 -79.90 -34.47 -21.83
CA GLU A 51 -78.76 -33.96 -21.04
C GLU A 51 -79.24 -32.95 -19.97
N VAL A 52 -80.05 -31.96 -20.35
CA VAL A 52 -80.57 -30.95 -19.40
C VAL A 52 -81.46 -31.58 -18.31
N LEU A 53 -82.23 -32.62 -18.65
CA LEU A 53 -83.10 -33.33 -17.70
C LEU A 53 -82.32 -34.23 -16.74
N SER A 54 -81.20 -34.82 -17.19
CA SER A 54 -80.33 -35.70 -16.40
C SER A 54 -79.21 -34.98 -15.63
N ASN A 55 -79.00 -33.69 -15.89
CA ASN A 55 -78.00 -32.87 -15.22
C ASN A 55 -78.14 -32.83 -13.70
N SER A 56 -76.99 -32.75 -13.02
CA SER A 56 -76.92 -32.52 -11.58
C SER A 56 -77.60 -31.20 -11.20
N PRO A 57 -78.07 -31.04 -9.94
CA PRO A 57 -78.66 -29.78 -9.48
C PRO A 57 -77.75 -28.56 -9.67
N GLU A 58 -76.43 -28.75 -9.61
CA GLU A 58 -75.42 -27.70 -9.80
C GLU A 58 -75.34 -27.26 -11.27
N ASP A 59 -75.31 -28.22 -12.20
CA ASP A 59 -75.30 -27.96 -13.64
C ASP A 59 -76.62 -27.34 -14.11
N ARG A 60 -77.74 -27.80 -13.56
CA ARG A 60 -79.07 -27.21 -13.82
C ARG A 60 -79.15 -25.77 -13.30
N ARG A 61 -78.56 -25.48 -12.15
CA ARG A 61 -78.48 -24.11 -11.60
C ARG A 61 -77.65 -23.20 -12.50
N ALA A 62 -76.52 -23.68 -13.04
CA ALA A 62 -75.70 -22.90 -13.97
C ALA A 62 -76.49 -22.49 -15.23
N ILE A 63 -77.32 -23.40 -15.76
CA ILE A 63 -78.22 -23.12 -16.90
C ILE A 63 -79.24 -22.03 -16.56
N ILE A 64 -79.86 -22.09 -15.38
CA ILE A 64 -80.85 -21.09 -14.94
C ILE A 64 -80.19 -19.73 -14.67
N GLU A 65 -79.02 -19.69 -14.02
CA GLU A 65 -78.26 -18.47 -13.75
C GLU A 65 -77.78 -17.78 -15.04
N GLU A 66 -77.55 -18.57 -16.09
CA GLU A 66 -77.21 -18.09 -17.43
C GLU A 66 -78.43 -17.47 -18.13
N ALA A 67 -79.57 -18.15 -18.11
CA ALA A 67 -80.82 -17.63 -18.67
C ALA A 67 -81.26 -16.33 -17.98
N ALA A 68 -81.00 -16.21 -16.66
CA ALA A 68 -81.23 -14.99 -15.89
C ALA A 68 -80.19 -13.88 -16.14
N GLY A 69 -79.11 -14.15 -16.90
CA GLY A 69 -78.05 -13.19 -17.20
C GLY A 69 -77.17 -12.82 -16.00
N VAL A 70 -77.32 -13.50 -14.86
CA VAL A 70 -76.57 -13.23 -13.61
C VAL A 70 -75.16 -13.83 -13.67
N LEU A 71 -75.00 -14.93 -14.43
CA LEU A 71 -73.73 -15.66 -14.54
C LEU A 71 -72.56 -14.78 -15.03
N LYS A 72 -72.80 -13.81 -15.93
CA LYS A 72 -71.76 -12.89 -16.42
C LYS A 72 -71.23 -11.96 -15.32
N HIS A 73 -72.12 -11.46 -14.46
CA HIS A 73 -71.76 -10.58 -13.35
C HIS A 73 -71.01 -11.35 -12.27
N ARG A 74 -71.44 -12.59 -11.98
CA ARG A 74 -70.75 -13.50 -11.06
C ARG A 74 -69.33 -13.83 -11.53
N LYS A 75 -69.16 -14.22 -12.80
CA LYS A 75 -67.83 -14.48 -13.40
C LYS A 75 -66.93 -13.24 -13.41
N ARG A 76 -67.46 -12.05 -13.71
CA ARG A 76 -66.71 -10.78 -13.65
C ARG A 76 -66.27 -10.45 -12.22
N LYS A 77 -67.14 -10.64 -11.23
CA LYS A 77 -66.82 -10.46 -9.80
C LYS A 77 -65.69 -11.40 -9.36
N GLU A 78 -65.80 -12.69 -9.64
CA GLU A 78 -64.77 -13.68 -9.27
C GLU A 78 -63.41 -13.38 -9.93
N LYS A 79 -63.41 -12.96 -11.21
CA LYS A 79 -62.19 -12.53 -11.92
C LYS A 79 -61.58 -11.27 -11.30
N ALA A 80 -62.40 -10.33 -10.84
CA ALA A 80 -61.94 -9.13 -10.16
C ALA A 80 -61.38 -9.45 -8.77
N GLU A 81 -62.04 -10.31 -8.00
CA GLU A 81 -61.57 -10.79 -6.69
C GLU A 81 -60.22 -11.49 -6.80
N ARG A 82 -60.06 -12.44 -7.74
CA ARG A 82 -58.75 -13.08 -8.00
C ARG A 82 -57.65 -12.09 -8.38
N ARG A 83 -57.99 -11.05 -9.14
CA ARG A 83 -57.03 -9.99 -9.49
C ARG A 83 -56.65 -9.15 -8.28
N LEU A 84 -57.62 -8.80 -7.43
CA LEU A 84 -57.39 -8.06 -6.20
C LEU A 84 -56.49 -8.83 -5.23
N GLU A 85 -56.77 -10.11 -5.01
CA GLU A 85 -55.92 -11.01 -4.22
C GLU A 85 -54.48 -11.06 -4.76
N GLY A 86 -54.33 -11.19 -6.08
CA GLY A 86 -53.02 -11.15 -6.73
C GLY A 86 -52.30 -9.81 -6.53
N THR A 87 -53.01 -8.69 -6.60
CA THR A 87 -52.41 -7.36 -6.36
C THR A 87 -52.05 -7.13 -4.90
N GLU A 88 -52.82 -7.66 -3.96
CA GLU A 88 -52.54 -7.57 -2.53
C GLU A 88 -51.28 -8.35 -2.16
N ALA A 89 -51.12 -9.57 -2.70
CA ALA A 89 -49.89 -10.35 -2.55
C ALA A 89 -48.67 -9.61 -3.13
N ASN A 90 -48.82 -8.99 -4.30
CA ASN A 90 -47.74 -8.18 -4.90
C ASN A 90 -47.40 -6.95 -4.07
N LEU A 91 -48.40 -6.28 -3.50
CA LEU A 91 -48.20 -5.11 -2.63
C LEU A 91 -47.44 -5.50 -1.36
N LEU A 92 -47.82 -6.62 -0.73
CA LEU A 92 -47.15 -7.13 0.46
C LEU A 92 -45.67 -7.43 0.18
N ARG A 93 -45.38 -8.09 -0.96
CA ARG A 93 -44.00 -8.33 -1.41
C ARG A 93 -43.23 -7.04 -1.66
N ALA A 94 -43.85 -6.03 -2.28
CA ALA A 94 -43.21 -4.73 -2.50
C ALA A 94 -42.89 -4.01 -1.18
N GLN A 95 -43.77 -4.11 -0.18
CA GLN A 95 -43.55 -3.55 1.15
C GLN A 95 -42.39 -4.26 1.88
N ASP A 96 -42.29 -5.59 1.76
CA ASP A 96 -41.20 -6.35 2.34
C ASP A 96 -39.85 -5.96 1.72
N LEU A 97 -39.78 -5.88 0.38
CA LEU A 97 -38.59 -5.38 -0.33
C LEU A 97 -38.23 -3.95 0.08
N LEU A 98 -39.23 -3.07 0.25
CA LEU A 98 -38.98 -1.71 0.73
C LEU A 98 -38.36 -1.70 2.13
N ARG A 99 -38.84 -2.56 3.04
CA ARG A 99 -38.27 -2.69 4.39
C ARG A 99 -36.85 -3.21 4.34
N GLU A 100 -36.58 -4.19 3.49
CA GLU A 100 -35.24 -4.74 3.29
C GLU A 100 -34.26 -3.68 2.77
N VAL A 101 -34.64 -2.94 1.72
CA VAL A 101 -33.82 -1.86 1.17
C VAL A 101 -33.55 -0.78 2.22
N ARG A 102 -34.55 -0.39 3.01
CA ARG A 102 -34.37 0.57 4.12
C ARG A 102 -33.41 0.07 5.19
N ARG A 103 -33.46 -1.24 5.51
CA ARG A 103 -32.52 -1.86 6.46
C ARG A 103 -31.09 -1.83 5.95
N ASN A 104 -30.91 -2.01 4.64
CA ASN A 104 -29.60 -1.97 3.99
C ASN A 104 -29.04 -0.54 3.85
N LEU A 105 -29.88 0.49 3.87
CA LEU A 105 -29.46 1.87 3.66
C LEU A 105 -28.59 2.41 4.82
N LYS A 106 -28.95 2.10 6.07
CA LYS A 106 -28.21 2.55 7.27
C LYS A 106 -26.75 2.06 7.35
N PRO A 107 -26.43 0.76 7.11
CA PRO A 107 -25.04 0.34 7.05
C PRO A 107 -24.28 0.94 5.87
N LEU A 108 -24.92 1.13 4.71
CA LEU A 108 -24.29 1.79 3.55
C LEU A 108 -23.93 3.24 3.86
N GLU A 109 -24.81 3.98 4.53
CA GLU A 109 -24.55 5.35 4.97
C GLU A 109 -23.33 5.42 5.90
N ARG A 110 -23.25 4.50 6.89
CA ARG A 110 -22.09 4.39 7.79
C ARG A 110 -20.80 4.06 7.03
N GLN A 111 -20.87 3.19 6.03
CA GLN A 111 -19.73 2.86 5.17
C GLN A 111 -19.29 4.08 4.35
N ALA A 112 -20.23 4.84 3.79
CA ALA A 112 -19.93 6.07 3.06
C ALA A 112 -19.29 7.14 3.95
N ASP A 113 -19.78 7.30 5.19
CA ASP A 113 -19.18 8.21 6.17
C ASP A 113 -17.77 7.78 6.60
N ALA A 114 -17.55 6.47 6.76
CA ALA A 114 -16.21 5.93 7.05
C ALA A 114 -15.25 6.17 5.88
N ALA A 115 -15.70 5.93 4.63
CA ALA A 115 -14.92 6.19 3.43
C ALA A 115 -14.57 7.68 3.27
N ARG A 116 -15.53 8.58 3.53
CA ARG A 116 -15.27 10.04 3.52
C ARG A 116 -14.22 10.45 4.55
N ARG A 117 -14.32 9.94 5.79
CA ARG A 117 -13.32 10.19 6.84
C ARG A 117 -11.94 9.64 6.48
N HIS A 118 -11.89 8.44 5.92
CA HIS A 118 -10.65 7.84 5.45
C HIS A 118 -9.99 8.66 4.34
N GLY A 119 -10.77 9.17 3.38
CA GLY A 119 -10.28 10.06 2.33
C GLY A 119 -9.64 11.34 2.89
N ALA A 120 -10.29 11.97 3.88
CA ALA A 120 -9.74 13.14 4.58
C ALA A 120 -8.42 12.80 5.29
N LEU A 121 -8.36 11.70 6.05
CA LEU A 121 -7.15 11.26 6.75
C LEU A 121 -5.99 10.96 5.79
N ILE A 122 -6.27 10.33 4.64
CA ILE A 122 -5.24 10.09 3.61
C ILE A 122 -4.70 11.41 3.07
N SER A 123 -5.57 12.39 2.82
CA SER A 123 -5.14 13.70 2.31
C SER A 123 -4.24 14.43 3.32
N GLU A 124 -4.58 14.36 4.61
CA GLU A 124 -3.78 14.93 5.70
C GLU A 124 -2.45 14.20 5.87
N MET A 125 -2.45 12.86 5.86
CA MET A 125 -1.25 12.04 5.91
C MET A 125 -0.29 12.37 4.76
N ARG A 126 -0.80 12.49 3.53
CA ARG A 126 0.02 12.85 2.35
C ARG A 126 0.61 14.25 2.48
N ALA A 127 -0.16 15.21 3.00
CA ALA A 127 0.34 16.56 3.25
C ALA A 127 1.48 16.56 4.29
N LEU A 128 1.31 15.81 5.39
CA LEU A 128 2.34 15.66 6.43
C LEU A 128 3.59 14.93 5.92
N GLN A 129 3.43 13.87 5.13
CA GLN A 129 4.55 13.16 4.51
C GLN A 129 5.34 14.08 3.57
N THR A 130 4.65 14.87 2.74
CA THR A 130 5.28 15.84 1.84
C THR A 130 6.04 16.91 2.64
N TYR A 131 5.44 17.41 3.72
CA TYR A 131 6.07 18.37 4.61
C TYR A 131 7.32 17.80 5.29
N LEU A 132 7.25 16.58 5.82
CA LEU A 132 8.38 15.90 6.44
C LEU A 132 9.52 15.68 5.45
N ALA A 133 9.21 15.14 4.27
CA ALA A 133 10.19 14.95 3.20
C ALA A 133 10.85 16.27 2.79
N GLY A 134 10.07 17.36 2.67
CA GLY A 134 10.60 18.70 2.42
C GLY A 134 11.56 19.18 3.51
N ARG A 135 11.24 18.94 4.79
CA ARG A 135 12.10 19.28 5.92
C ARG A 135 13.40 18.46 5.93
N GLU A 136 13.32 17.18 5.61
CA GLU A 136 14.50 16.30 5.50
C GLU A 136 15.42 16.76 4.36
N ILE A 137 14.86 17.08 3.19
CA ILE A 137 15.62 17.64 2.07
C ILE A 137 16.32 18.94 2.48
N ALA A 138 15.63 19.85 3.16
CA ALA A 138 16.23 21.10 3.63
C ALA A 138 17.37 20.85 4.63
N SER A 139 17.20 19.88 5.53
CA SER A 139 18.24 19.46 6.47
C SER A 139 19.47 18.90 5.73
N PHE A 140 19.26 18.02 4.74
CA PHE A 140 20.36 17.48 3.94
C PHE A 140 21.07 18.55 3.10
N GLN A 141 20.33 19.50 2.55
CA GLN A 141 20.91 20.63 1.84
C GLN A 141 21.78 21.48 2.76
N SER A 142 21.29 21.81 3.97
CA SER A 142 22.10 22.54 4.96
C SER A 142 23.34 21.76 5.39
N ARG A 143 23.23 20.43 5.55
CA ARG A 143 24.37 19.58 5.88
C ARG A 143 25.39 19.54 4.75
N LEU A 144 24.94 19.46 3.50
CA LEU A 144 25.81 19.53 2.32
C LEU A 144 26.53 20.87 2.21
N THR A 145 25.84 21.99 2.46
CA THR A 145 26.48 23.32 2.42
C THR A 145 27.54 23.46 3.50
N ASN A 146 27.27 22.97 4.71
CA ASN A 146 28.24 23.00 5.81
C ASN A 146 29.45 22.10 5.51
N LEU A 147 29.22 20.88 5.01
CA LEU A 147 30.32 19.99 4.60
C LEU A 147 31.16 20.59 3.47
N ALA A 148 30.53 21.30 2.52
CA ALA A 148 31.25 21.98 1.46
C ALA A 148 32.12 23.14 2.01
N SER A 149 31.62 23.93 2.96
CA SER A 149 32.41 24.98 3.60
C SER A 149 33.56 24.41 4.43
N ASP A 150 33.30 23.33 5.18
CA ASP A 150 34.31 22.68 6.02
C ASP A 150 35.42 22.08 5.15
N LYS A 151 35.07 21.49 4.00
CA LYS A 151 36.03 21.00 3.02
C LYS A 151 36.92 22.12 2.48
N LEU A 152 36.33 23.25 2.07
CA LEU A 152 37.10 24.40 1.56
C LEU A 152 38.04 24.96 2.63
N ALA A 153 37.58 25.08 3.87
CA ALA A 153 38.42 25.50 5.00
C ALA A 153 39.57 24.51 5.22
N GLY A 154 39.28 23.21 5.19
CA GLY A 154 40.28 22.14 5.28
C GLY A 154 41.34 22.24 4.18
N GLU A 155 40.94 22.40 2.91
CA GLU A 155 41.87 22.56 1.79
C GLU A 155 42.78 23.79 1.93
N GLU A 156 42.24 24.91 2.42
CA GLU A 156 43.03 26.12 2.64
C GLU A 156 44.04 25.94 3.78
N THR A 157 43.63 25.31 4.88
CA THR A 157 44.57 24.97 5.97
C THR A 157 45.67 24.05 5.48
N GLU A 158 45.35 23.02 4.67
CA GLU A 158 46.32 22.12 4.08
C GLU A 158 47.31 22.86 3.17
N ARG A 159 46.85 23.75 2.29
CA ARG A 159 47.73 24.57 1.44
C ARG A 159 48.67 25.42 2.29
N SER A 160 48.16 26.07 3.33
CA SER A 160 48.97 26.91 4.21
C SER A 160 50.05 26.09 4.93
N LEU A 161 49.70 24.88 5.39
CA LEU A 161 50.63 23.97 6.05
C LEU A 161 51.68 23.46 5.08
N ARG A 162 51.31 23.07 3.85
CA ARG A 162 52.27 22.68 2.80
C ARG A 162 53.25 23.80 2.46
N ALA A 163 52.78 25.05 2.38
CA ALA A 163 53.63 26.20 2.13
C ALA A 163 54.62 26.43 3.28
N LYS A 164 54.16 26.36 4.53
CA LYS A 164 55.03 26.45 5.72
C LYS A 164 56.07 25.33 5.75
N LEU A 165 55.67 24.09 5.47
CA LEU A 165 56.57 22.94 5.37
C LEU A 165 57.66 23.16 4.33
N SER A 166 57.28 23.64 3.13
CA SER A 166 58.24 23.95 2.08
C SER A 166 59.22 25.04 2.49
N SER A 167 58.77 26.08 3.21
CA SER A 167 59.66 27.13 3.71
C SER A 167 60.60 26.64 4.82
N LEU A 168 60.12 25.71 5.65
CA LEU A 168 60.94 25.12 6.70
C LEU A 168 62.02 24.23 6.07
N ASP A 169 61.65 23.38 5.11
CA ASP A 169 62.60 22.53 4.37
C ASP A 169 63.70 23.38 3.72
N THR A 170 63.39 24.54 3.12
CA THR A 170 64.42 25.42 2.57
C THR A 170 65.31 26.06 3.64
N THR A 171 64.76 26.45 4.79
CA THR A 171 65.57 26.97 5.90
C THR A 171 66.49 25.91 6.51
N VAL A 172 66.02 24.68 6.65
CA VAL A 172 66.81 23.55 7.14
C VAL A 172 67.92 23.23 6.16
N MET A 173 67.64 23.13 4.87
CA MET A 173 68.68 22.92 3.85
C MET A 173 69.74 24.03 3.86
N ALA A 174 69.34 25.28 4.06
CA ALA A 174 70.29 26.40 4.17
C ALA A 174 71.16 26.29 5.44
N ALA A 175 70.58 25.93 6.57
CA ALA A 175 71.31 25.70 7.82
C ALA A 175 72.27 24.50 7.72
N GLU A 176 71.82 23.38 7.13
CA GLU A 176 72.65 22.20 6.84
C GLU A 176 73.85 22.56 5.95
N ALA A 177 73.63 23.34 4.88
CA ALA A 177 74.69 23.80 3.99
C ALA A 177 75.71 24.69 4.73
N GLN A 178 75.25 25.59 5.61
CA GLN A 178 76.13 26.43 6.43
C GLN A 178 76.94 25.63 7.45
N LEU A 179 76.34 24.62 8.09
CA LEU A 179 77.03 23.74 9.04
C LEU A 179 78.08 22.87 8.34
N SER A 180 77.74 22.32 7.17
CA SER A 180 78.67 21.53 6.36
C SER A 180 79.88 22.37 5.89
N ALA A 181 79.65 23.63 5.52
CA ALA A 181 80.73 24.57 5.15
C ALA A 181 81.65 24.95 6.33
N ARG A 182 81.17 24.86 7.58
CA ARG A 182 81.97 25.17 8.78
C ARG A 182 82.87 24.02 9.24
N GLY A 183 82.70 22.80 8.73
CA GLY A 183 83.67 21.71 8.88
C GLY A 183 83.89 21.20 10.32
N ASP A 184 82.87 21.28 11.18
CA ASP A 184 83.00 20.91 12.60
C ASP A 184 82.50 19.48 12.85
N SER A 185 83.41 18.57 13.22
CA SER A 185 83.17 17.12 13.27
C SER A 185 82.26 16.66 14.42
N GLY A 186 81.99 17.52 15.41
CA GLY A 186 81.02 17.25 16.49
C GLY A 186 79.55 17.46 16.09
N VAL A 187 79.29 18.22 15.03
CA VAL A 187 77.92 18.53 14.54
C VAL A 187 77.35 17.37 13.72
N ASN A 188 78.20 16.53 13.14
CA ASN A 188 77.79 15.42 12.28
C ASN A 188 76.89 14.40 13.02
N ASP A 189 77.12 14.18 14.32
CA ASP A 189 76.31 13.28 15.14
C ASP A 189 74.92 13.86 15.46
N GLU A 190 74.79 15.17 15.68
CA GLU A 190 73.48 15.83 15.80
C GLU A 190 72.73 15.86 14.47
N LEU A 191 73.45 16.05 13.36
CA LEU A 191 72.90 16.07 12.00
C LEU A 191 72.31 14.69 11.63
N VAL A 192 73.02 13.61 11.96
CA VAL A 192 72.49 12.23 11.84
C VAL A 192 71.24 12.02 12.71
N ARG A 193 71.19 12.61 13.90
CA ARG A 193 70.02 12.53 14.80
C ARG A 193 68.81 13.27 14.23
N ILE A 194 69.03 14.45 13.65
CA ILE A 194 68.00 15.25 12.97
C ILE A 194 67.51 14.52 11.71
N GLU A 195 68.40 13.92 10.91
CA GLU A 195 68.02 13.11 9.76
C GLU A 195 67.19 11.87 10.16
N GLN A 196 67.54 11.21 11.26
CA GLN A 196 66.75 10.11 11.81
C GLN A 196 65.35 10.55 12.28
N LEU A 197 65.26 11.70 12.97
CA LEU A 197 63.97 12.29 13.38
C LEU A 197 63.12 12.68 12.17
N ARG A 198 63.73 13.27 11.13
CA ARG A 198 63.07 13.61 9.87
C ARG A 198 62.59 12.36 9.12
N GLY A 199 63.41 11.30 9.09
CA GLY A 199 63.03 10.01 8.54
C GLY A 199 61.84 9.39 9.28
N ARG A 200 61.82 9.48 10.62
CA ARG A 200 60.69 9.06 11.46
C ARG A 200 59.42 9.87 11.18
N ALA A 201 59.53 11.19 11.05
CA ALA A 201 58.41 12.06 10.75
C ALA A 201 57.81 11.76 9.35
N LYS A 202 58.66 11.54 8.34
CA LYS A 202 58.23 11.10 6.99
C LYS A 202 57.55 9.73 7.04
N GLY A 203 58.07 8.80 7.83
CA GLY A 203 57.47 7.47 8.04
C GLY A 203 56.08 7.55 8.68
N LEU A 204 55.92 8.37 9.73
CA LEU A 204 54.63 8.60 10.37
C LEU A 204 53.61 9.23 9.41
N LEU A 205 54.03 10.20 8.60
CA LEU A 205 53.16 10.81 7.58
C LEU A 205 52.72 9.80 6.52
N ALA A 206 53.61 8.91 6.07
CA ALA A 206 53.25 7.85 5.12
C ALA A 206 52.23 6.85 5.71
N VAL A 207 52.40 6.48 6.99
CA VAL A 207 51.43 5.61 7.70
C VAL A 207 50.08 6.28 7.86
N LEU A 208 50.06 7.58 8.20
CA LEU A 208 48.82 8.36 8.32
C LEU A 208 48.11 8.52 6.97
N ALA A 209 48.86 8.77 5.90
CA ALA A 209 48.31 8.85 4.55
C ALA A 209 47.69 7.52 4.10
N GLU A 210 48.32 6.39 4.43
CA GLU A 210 47.78 5.06 4.10
C GLU A 210 46.57 4.71 4.96
N ARG A 211 46.57 5.06 6.26
CA ARG A 211 45.39 4.92 7.12
C ARG A 211 44.21 5.73 6.59
N ARG A 212 44.43 6.96 6.12
CA ARG A 212 43.39 7.78 5.51
C ARG A 212 42.79 7.13 4.26
N ARG A 213 43.64 6.60 3.37
CA ARG A 213 43.18 5.88 2.16
C ARG A 213 42.43 4.59 2.49
N SER A 214 42.82 3.89 3.57
CA SER A 214 42.08 2.71 4.03
C SER A 214 40.68 3.10 4.49
N VAL A 215 40.57 4.14 5.33
CA VAL A 215 39.27 4.65 5.80
C VAL A 215 38.41 5.13 4.62
N GLU A 216 38.98 5.80 3.62
CA GLU A 216 38.26 6.20 2.40
C GLU A 216 37.75 5.00 1.58
N ARG A 217 38.53 3.90 1.50
CA ARG A 217 38.13 2.65 0.84
C ARG A 217 37.03 1.93 1.61
N ASP A 218 37.17 1.80 2.91
CA ASP A 218 36.18 1.17 3.80
C ASP A 218 34.86 1.97 3.77
N ARG A 219 34.95 3.30 3.70
CA ARG A 219 33.81 4.19 3.46
C ARG A 219 33.17 3.95 2.10
N GLY A 220 33.94 3.71 1.05
CA GLY A 220 33.41 3.37 -0.29
C GLY A 220 32.63 2.04 -0.31
N GLN A 221 33.01 1.07 0.53
CA GLN A 221 32.30 -0.20 0.68
C GLN A 221 31.06 -0.10 1.56
N LEU A 222 31.08 0.74 2.60
CA LEU A 222 29.91 1.00 3.47
C LEU A 222 28.91 1.99 2.85
N MET A 223 29.38 2.88 1.98
CA MET A 223 28.54 3.74 1.14
C MET A 223 27.91 3.01 -0.05
N ASP A 224 28.01 1.67 -0.08
CA ASP A 224 27.04 0.86 -0.81
C ASP A 224 25.68 0.99 -0.11
N SER A 225 25.13 2.21 -0.13
CA SER A 225 23.76 2.58 0.21
C SER A 225 22.77 1.69 -0.53
N GLY A 226 23.22 1.02 -1.59
CA GLY A 226 22.56 -0.12 -2.20
C GLY A 226 22.19 -1.20 -1.20
N VAL A 227 23.06 -1.61 -0.26
CA VAL A 227 22.78 -2.67 0.72
C VAL A 227 21.72 -2.24 1.74
N VAL A 228 21.84 -1.02 2.29
CA VAL A 228 20.83 -0.49 3.21
C VAL A 228 19.50 -0.26 2.48
N ALA A 229 19.53 0.31 1.27
CA ALA A 229 18.34 0.49 0.45
C ALA A 229 17.71 -0.84 0.00
N THR A 230 18.51 -1.88 -0.26
CA THR A 230 17.99 -3.23 -0.58
C THR A 230 17.35 -3.87 0.64
N LEU A 231 17.96 -3.74 1.83
CA LEU A 231 17.40 -4.26 3.07
C LEU A 231 16.14 -3.49 3.49
N GLU A 232 16.10 -2.17 3.29
CA GLU A 232 14.92 -1.34 3.50
C GLU A 232 13.80 -1.69 2.51
N ALA A 233 14.14 -1.94 1.23
CA ALA A 233 13.20 -2.40 0.22
C ALA A 233 12.65 -3.81 0.54
N GLU A 234 13.49 -4.76 0.94
CA GLU A 234 13.08 -6.09 1.37
C GLU A 234 12.16 -6.03 2.61
N SER A 235 12.53 -5.23 3.62
CA SER A 235 11.71 -4.98 4.81
C SER A 235 10.35 -4.38 4.46
N SER A 236 10.29 -3.46 3.49
CA SER A 236 9.02 -2.88 3.01
C SER A 236 8.13 -3.93 2.33
N LYS A 237 8.71 -4.81 1.51
CA LYS A 237 8.00 -5.86 0.76
C LYS A 237 7.42 -6.91 1.71
N LEU A 238 8.21 -7.33 2.70
CA LEU A 238 7.79 -8.24 3.77
C LEU A 238 6.64 -7.66 4.62
N ARG A 239 6.61 -6.35 4.85
CA ARG A 239 5.48 -5.68 5.53
C ARG A 239 4.20 -5.68 4.69
N GLU A 240 4.30 -5.45 3.39
CA GLU A 240 3.13 -5.56 2.49
C GLU A 240 2.57 -6.97 2.46
N ASP A 241 3.42 -7.98 2.41
CA ASP A 241 2.98 -9.37 2.41
C ASP A 241 2.36 -9.78 3.75
N LEU A 242 2.90 -9.29 4.88
CA LEU A 242 2.26 -9.42 6.19
C LEU A 242 0.87 -8.78 6.25
N ALA A 243 0.71 -7.59 5.64
CA ALA A 243 -0.60 -6.92 5.60
C ALA A 243 -1.62 -7.74 4.81
N LYS A 244 -1.24 -8.30 3.65
CA LYS A 244 -2.10 -9.18 2.84
C LYS A 244 -2.50 -10.45 3.60
N VAL A 245 -1.56 -11.10 4.29
CA VAL A 245 -1.84 -12.30 5.07
C VAL A 245 -2.77 -11.97 6.25
N ASN A 246 -2.55 -10.85 6.94
CA ASN A 246 -3.46 -10.40 8.02
C ASN A 246 -4.86 -10.09 7.51
N GLU A 247 -4.99 -9.52 6.30
CA GLU A 247 -6.29 -9.28 5.67
C GLU A 247 -7.02 -10.58 5.32
N GLN A 248 -6.29 -11.58 4.78
CA GLN A 248 -6.82 -12.93 4.55
C GLN A 248 -7.26 -13.60 5.86
N LEU A 249 -6.48 -13.44 6.94
CA LEU A 249 -6.79 -13.98 8.27
C LEU A 249 -8.04 -13.31 8.87
N ALA A 250 -8.18 -12.00 8.68
CA ALA A 250 -9.37 -11.25 9.06
C ALA A 250 -10.61 -11.63 8.23
N ALA A 251 -10.42 -11.99 6.96
CA ALA A 251 -11.50 -12.51 6.11
C ALA A 251 -11.97 -13.89 6.57
N VAL A 252 -11.03 -14.78 6.94
CA VAL A 252 -11.33 -16.10 7.53
C VAL A 252 -12.04 -15.95 8.90
N ALA A 253 -11.59 -15.02 9.75
CA ALA A 253 -12.23 -14.75 11.04
C ALA A 253 -13.64 -14.14 10.95
N ARG A 254 -14.03 -13.60 9.78
CA ARG A 254 -15.40 -13.10 9.52
C ARG A 254 -16.38 -14.20 9.11
N VAL A 255 -15.90 -15.41 8.83
CA VAL A 255 -16.75 -16.58 8.61
C VAL A 255 -17.28 -17.04 9.97
N ASN A 256 -18.61 -17.05 10.15
CA ASN A 256 -19.25 -17.38 11.42
C ASN A 256 -18.90 -18.82 11.85
N PRO A 257 -18.49 -19.04 13.12
CA PRO A 257 -18.24 -20.39 13.64
C PRO A 257 -19.53 -21.24 13.71
N ASP A 258 -20.71 -20.61 13.74
CA ASP A 258 -22.00 -21.30 13.84
C ASP A 258 -22.55 -21.82 12.49
N SER A 259 -21.96 -21.42 11.35
CA SER A 259 -22.44 -21.83 10.01
C SER A 259 -21.72 -23.04 9.42
N VAL A 260 -20.76 -23.63 10.13
CA VAL A 260 -19.92 -24.72 9.59
C VAL A 260 -20.19 -26.02 10.34
N ILE A 261 -21.09 -26.84 9.79
CA ILE A 261 -21.39 -28.18 10.30
C ILE A 261 -20.31 -29.14 9.81
N GLY A 262 -19.53 -29.72 10.74
CA GLY A 262 -18.80 -31.00 10.62
C GLY A 262 -17.93 -31.22 9.38
N GLY A 263 -16.62 -31.04 9.50
CA GLY A 263 -15.60 -31.37 8.49
C GLY A 263 -14.82 -30.14 8.01
N GLU A 264 -15.53 -29.12 7.50
CA GLU A 264 -14.95 -27.86 7.01
C GLU A 264 -14.40 -26.96 8.14
N ALA A 265 -14.93 -27.11 9.36
CA ALA A 265 -14.45 -26.38 10.55
C ALA A 265 -13.03 -26.80 10.96
N SER A 266 -12.64 -28.06 10.70
CA SER A 266 -11.29 -28.56 11.01
C SER A 266 -10.26 -27.98 10.03
N ASN A 267 -10.59 -27.95 8.73
CA ASN A 267 -9.71 -27.42 7.70
C ASN A 267 -9.52 -25.91 7.83
N THR A 268 -10.58 -25.15 8.11
CA THR A 268 -10.50 -23.70 8.33
C THR A 268 -9.71 -23.34 9.60
N LEU A 269 -9.77 -24.16 10.65
CA LEU A 269 -8.92 -24.01 11.85
C LEU A 269 -7.45 -24.34 11.58
N GLU A 270 -7.15 -25.35 10.77
CA GLU A 270 -5.77 -25.65 10.36
C GLU A 270 -5.20 -24.56 9.44
N GLU A 271 -5.98 -24.05 8.49
CA GLU A 271 -5.61 -22.92 7.64
C GLU A 271 -5.38 -21.63 8.45
N ALA A 272 -6.26 -21.33 9.41
CA ALA A 272 -6.08 -20.20 10.31
C ALA A 272 -4.82 -20.36 11.19
N ARG A 273 -4.53 -21.58 11.68
CA ARG A 273 -3.31 -21.88 12.43
C ARG A 273 -2.06 -21.71 11.58
N ALA A 274 -2.06 -22.26 10.36
CA ALA A 274 -0.95 -22.13 9.41
C ALA A 274 -0.72 -20.64 9.04
N ALA A 275 -1.78 -19.88 8.83
CA ALA A 275 -1.70 -18.44 8.56
C ALA A 275 -1.15 -17.68 9.78
N THR A 276 -1.58 -18.00 11.01
CA THR A 276 -1.02 -17.38 12.22
C THR A 276 0.46 -17.74 12.44
N GLN A 277 0.89 -18.98 12.13
CA GLN A 277 2.30 -19.35 12.14
C GLN A 277 3.09 -18.54 11.11
N LYS A 278 2.58 -18.42 9.89
CA LYS A 278 3.20 -17.62 8.82
C LYS A 278 3.36 -16.15 9.22
N VAL A 279 2.34 -15.57 9.87
CA VAL A 279 2.40 -14.20 10.40
C VAL A 279 3.49 -14.07 11.46
N ASN A 280 3.56 -15.00 12.41
CA ASN A 280 4.60 -14.98 13.45
C ASN A 280 6.01 -15.10 12.86
N GLU A 281 6.18 -15.94 11.84
CA GLU A 281 7.45 -16.14 11.13
C GLU A 281 7.92 -14.88 10.40
N LEU A 282 7.04 -14.27 9.60
CA LEU A 282 7.34 -13.04 8.87
C LEU A 282 7.55 -11.85 9.83
N THR A 283 6.82 -11.81 10.94
CA THR A 283 7.01 -10.77 11.97
C THR A 283 8.37 -10.90 12.66
N ALA A 284 8.85 -12.13 12.87
CA ALA A 284 10.19 -12.38 13.40
C ALA A 284 11.28 -11.98 12.39
N GLN A 285 11.09 -12.27 11.10
CA GLN A 285 12.02 -11.85 10.04
C GLN A 285 12.13 -10.33 9.90
N VAL A 286 11.00 -9.61 9.93
CA VAL A 286 10.98 -8.14 9.90
C VAL A 286 11.69 -7.55 11.11
N ARG A 287 11.52 -8.17 12.29
CA ARG A 287 12.24 -7.76 13.50
C ARG A 287 13.75 -7.96 13.35
N GLY A 288 14.19 -9.11 12.85
CA GLY A 288 15.61 -9.40 12.61
C GLY A 288 16.25 -8.41 11.63
N LEU A 289 15.58 -8.14 10.49
CA LEU A 289 16.06 -7.16 9.52
C LEU A 289 16.16 -5.75 10.10
N ASN A 290 15.19 -5.34 10.94
CA ASN A 290 15.25 -4.04 11.61
C ASN A 290 16.40 -3.97 12.64
N GLU A 291 16.64 -5.04 13.39
CA GLU A 291 17.78 -5.12 14.32
C GLU A 291 19.13 -5.03 13.58
N ASP A 292 19.24 -5.65 12.41
CA ASP A 292 20.45 -5.57 11.58
C ASP A 292 20.63 -4.17 10.96
N ILE A 293 19.56 -3.51 10.53
CA ILE A 293 19.58 -2.10 10.10
C ILE A 293 20.06 -1.19 11.24
N ASP A 294 19.53 -1.37 12.45
CA ASP A 294 19.93 -0.57 13.61
C ASP A 294 21.38 -0.83 14.01
N ARG A 295 21.87 -2.07 13.94
CA ARG A 295 23.29 -2.40 14.14
C ARG A 295 24.19 -1.68 13.13
N LEU A 296 23.82 -1.70 11.84
CA LEU A 296 24.57 -1.01 10.80
C LEU A 296 24.58 0.51 11.01
N ARG A 297 23.44 1.10 11.43
CA ARG A 297 23.37 2.52 11.78
C ARG A 297 24.26 2.89 12.96
N ILE A 298 24.27 2.08 14.02
CA ILE A 298 25.13 2.27 15.18
C ILE A 298 26.61 2.16 14.78
N ALA A 299 26.96 1.18 13.94
CA ALA A 299 28.33 1.01 13.44
C ALA A 299 28.82 2.26 12.67
N VAL A 300 27.97 2.81 11.79
CA VAL A 300 28.25 4.06 11.07
C VAL A 300 28.46 5.24 12.03
N ASP A 301 27.60 5.39 13.05
CA ASP A 301 27.74 6.46 14.05
C ASP A 301 29.01 6.30 14.91
N THR A 302 29.40 5.07 15.24
CA THR A 302 30.67 4.82 15.97
C THR A 302 31.89 5.13 15.12
N ASP A 303 31.86 4.88 13.82
CA ASP A 303 32.98 5.22 12.93
C ASP A 303 33.12 6.73 12.72
N VAL A 304 31.99 7.48 12.62
CA VAL A 304 32.02 8.94 12.61
C VAL A 304 32.65 9.50 13.90
N ARG A 305 32.35 8.90 15.06
CA ARG A 305 33.01 9.29 16.32
C ARG A 305 34.50 8.97 16.33
N ASN A 306 34.89 7.78 15.84
CA ASN A 306 36.29 7.41 15.70
C ASN A 306 37.04 8.38 14.76
N GLU A 307 36.41 8.88 13.70
CA GLU A 307 36.95 9.91 12.80
C GLU A 307 37.19 11.24 13.53
N THR A 308 36.23 11.69 14.36
CA THR A 308 36.43 12.89 15.19
C THR A 308 37.56 12.73 16.20
N ASP A 309 37.75 11.53 16.77
CA ASP A 309 38.88 11.25 17.67
C ASP A 309 40.22 11.18 16.92
N LEU A 310 40.25 10.58 15.73
CA LEU A 310 41.45 10.50 14.89
C LEU A 310 41.89 11.87 14.37
N SER A 311 40.94 12.72 13.98
CA SER A 311 41.22 14.10 13.57
C SER A 311 41.70 14.94 14.75
N LEU A 312 41.14 14.75 15.95
CA LEU A 312 41.65 15.37 17.17
C LEU A 312 43.09 14.92 17.50
N ARG A 313 43.38 13.61 17.39
CA ARG A 313 44.74 13.07 17.63
C ARG A 313 45.76 13.55 16.60
N LEU A 314 45.35 13.74 15.35
CA LEU A 314 46.20 14.35 14.31
C LEU A 314 46.55 15.79 14.69
N VAL A 315 45.56 16.59 15.09
CA VAL A 315 45.80 17.97 15.58
C VAL A 315 46.71 18.00 16.80
N GLN A 316 46.55 17.06 17.74
CA GLN A 316 47.42 16.95 18.91
C GLN A 316 48.86 16.52 18.57
N ALA A 317 49.02 15.60 17.62
CA ALA A 317 50.33 15.18 17.15
C ALA A 317 51.07 16.33 16.43
N ASP A 318 50.34 17.14 15.66
CA ASP A 318 50.89 18.35 15.03
C ASP A 318 51.28 19.41 16.07
N ALA A 319 50.46 19.59 17.12
CA ALA A 319 50.79 20.49 18.22
C ALA A 319 52.07 20.05 18.96
N ALA A 320 52.18 18.76 19.29
CA ALA A 320 53.36 18.19 19.94
C ALA A 320 54.61 18.33 19.08
N ARG A 321 54.49 18.15 17.76
CA ARG A 321 55.56 18.39 16.81
C ARG A 321 56.03 19.84 16.82
N SER A 322 55.10 20.80 16.77
CA SER A 322 55.46 22.24 16.82
C SER A 322 56.17 22.60 18.13
N ALA A 323 55.80 21.97 19.25
CA ALA A 323 56.46 22.18 20.54
C ALA A 323 57.88 21.62 20.56
N THR A 324 58.12 20.45 19.92
CA THR A 324 59.48 19.91 19.76
C THR A 324 60.34 20.76 18.84
N GLU A 325 59.76 21.35 17.79
CA GLU A 325 60.45 22.28 16.89
C GLU A 325 60.84 23.57 17.64
N SER A 326 59.93 24.15 18.43
CA SER A 326 60.22 25.31 19.28
C SER A 326 61.31 25.03 20.32
N ALA A 327 61.32 23.84 20.93
CA ALA A 327 62.35 23.44 21.89
C ALA A 327 63.72 23.27 21.22
N SER A 328 63.75 22.74 19.99
CA SER A 328 64.96 22.64 19.16
C SER A 328 65.52 24.04 18.83
N ASP A 329 64.66 24.97 18.40
CA ASP A 329 65.06 26.34 18.09
C ASP A 329 65.59 27.08 19.32
N ALA A 330 64.98 26.87 20.50
CA ALA A 330 65.46 27.45 21.76
C ALA A 330 66.82 26.88 22.20
N ALA A 331 67.06 25.59 21.98
CA ALA A 331 68.35 24.97 22.26
C ALA A 331 69.46 25.49 21.33
N LEU A 332 69.16 25.66 20.03
CA LEU A 332 70.06 26.28 19.05
C LEU A 332 70.38 27.74 19.42
N ALA A 333 69.39 28.51 19.89
CA ALA A 333 69.59 29.88 20.36
C ALA A 333 70.48 29.95 21.61
N LEU A 334 70.26 29.07 22.60
CA LEU A 334 71.10 28.99 23.81
C LEU A 334 72.55 28.63 23.48
N PHE A 335 72.76 27.70 22.54
CA PHE A 335 74.09 27.31 22.07
C PHE A 335 74.81 28.47 21.36
N SER A 336 74.07 29.25 20.56
CA SER A 336 74.57 30.49 19.95
C SER A 336 75.02 31.53 20.98
N THR A 337 74.30 31.70 22.10
CA THR A 337 74.71 32.62 23.18
C THR A 337 75.85 32.09 24.06
N ALA A 338 76.06 30.77 24.12
CA ALA A 338 77.17 30.19 24.87
C ALA A 338 78.51 30.25 24.10
N GLN A 339 78.47 30.48 22.79
CA GLN A 339 79.65 30.67 21.93
C GLN A 339 80.09 32.14 21.78
N SER A 340 79.34 33.11 22.32
CA SER A 340 79.68 34.55 22.30
C SER A 340 80.25 35.03 23.64
#